data_AF-A0A2A2WNI8-F1
#
_entry.id   AF-A0A2A2WNI8-F1
#
_cell.length_a   1.000
_cell.length_b   1.000
_cell.length_c   1.000
_cell.angle_alpha   90.00
_cell.angle_beta   90.00
_cell.angle_gamma   90.00
#
_symmetry.space_group_name_H-M   'P 1'
#
loop_
_entity.id
_entity.type
_entity.pdbx_description
1 polymer ?
#
loop_
_entity_poly.entity_id
_entity_poly.type
_entity_poly.pdbx_seq_one_letter_code
_entity_poly.pdbx_strand_id
1 'polypeptide(L)' 'MTDRRVEDGGPRDSARIDSARTASARIDEVFGEVLPRTTSDEVRDRDGRLGDDWWREQRPPHHG' A
#
# COMPACT_ATOMS: atom_id res chain seq x y z
N MET A 1 -26.52 4.83 32.52
CA MET A 1 -26.67 3.43 32.10
C MET A 1 -26.31 3.38 30.61
N THR A 2 -25.02 3.34 30.29
CA THR A 2 -24.55 3.34 28.90
C THR A 2 -24.43 1.88 28.44
N ASP A 3 -25.39 1.43 27.65
CA ASP A 3 -25.21 0.21 26.86
C ASP A 3 -24.35 0.57 25.65
N ARG A 4 -23.05 0.24 25.71
CA ARG A 4 -22.13 0.35 24.59
C ARG A 4 -22.43 -0.83 23.67
N ARG A 5 -23.35 -0.63 22.73
CA ARG A 5 -23.68 -1.60 21.68
C ARG A 5 -22.40 -1.98 20.94
N VAL A 6 -21.98 -3.23 21.11
CA VAL A 6 -20.98 -3.88 20.25
C VAL A 6 -21.65 -4.00 18.90
N GLU A 7 -21.26 -3.15 17.96
CA GLU A 7 -21.62 -3.32 16.55
C GLU A 7 -20.97 -4.64 16.09
N ASP A 8 -21.82 -5.62 15.84
CA ASP A 8 -21.45 -6.96 15.40
C ASP A 8 -20.77 -6.84 14.03
N GLY A 9 -19.44 -7.02 14.00
CA GLY A 9 -18.64 -6.90 12.80
C GLY A 9 -19.17 -7.86 11.74
N GLY A 10 -19.80 -7.30 10.70
CA GLY A 10 -20.50 -8.10 9.71
C GLY A 10 -19.56 -9.06 8.96
N PRO A 11 -20.09 -10.03 8.21
CA PRO A 11 -19.31 -11.04 7.47
C PRO A 11 -18.22 -10.48 6.54
N ARG A 12 -18.31 -9.19 6.22
CA ARG A 12 -17.38 -8.44 5.36
C ARG A 12 -16.12 -8.01 6.12
N ASP A 13 -16.26 -7.71 7.42
CA ASP A 13 -15.15 -7.27 8.26
C ASP A 13 -14.27 -8.47 8.66
N SER A 14 -14.89 -9.61 8.97
CA SER A 14 -14.16 -10.87 9.18
C SER A 14 -13.36 -11.28 7.94
N ALA A 15 -13.95 -11.23 6.75
CA ALA A 15 -13.25 -11.52 5.50
C ALA A 15 -12.05 -10.60 5.23
N ARG A 16 -12.15 -9.30 5.58
CA ARG A 16 -11.02 -8.36 5.49
C ARG A 16 -9.93 -8.69 6.50
N ILE A 17 -10.28 -9.05 7.73
CA ILE A 17 -9.33 -9.45 8.77
C ILE A 17 -8.58 -10.72 8.34
N ASP A 18 -9.28 -11.71 7.80
CA ASP A 18 -8.66 -12.95 7.32
C ASP A 18 -7.76 -12.71 6.10
N SER A 19 -8.17 -11.83 5.19
CA SER A 19 -7.35 -11.39 4.06
C SER A 19 -6.08 -10.67 4.52
N ALA A 20 -6.19 -9.80 5.53
CA ALA A 20 -5.05 -9.10 6.11
C ALA A 20 -4.08 -10.06 6.81
N ARG A 21 -4.57 -11.03 7.58
CA ARG A 21 -3.73 -12.07 8.20
C ARG A 21 -3.01 -12.93 7.16
N THR A 22 -3.71 -13.31 6.10
CA THR A 22 -3.12 -14.08 4.99
C THR A 22 -2.05 -13.27 4.26
N ALA A 23 -2.28 -11.97 4.06
CA ALA A 23 -1.29 -11.08 3.48
C ALA A 23 -0.05 -10.95 4.38
N SER A 24 -0.21 -10.75 5.69
CA SER A 24 0.91 -10.71 6.64
C SER A 24 1.73 -12.00 6.62
N ALA A 25 1.09 -13.17 6.68
CA ALA A 25 1.80 -14.45 6.66
C ALA A 25 2.65 -14.65 5.38
N ARG A 26 2.15 -14.21 4.22
CA ARG A 26 2.90 -14.26 2.95
C ARG A 26 4.07 -13.27 2.91
N ILE A 27 3.89 -12.10 3.52
CA ILE A 27 4.97 -11.10 3.63
C ILE A 27 6.05 -11.65 4.58
N ASP A 28 5.69 -12.23 5.71
CA ASP A 28 6.63 -12.81 6.68
C ASP A 28 7.39 -14.00 6.08
N GLU A 29 6.80 -14.78 5.18
CA GLU A 29 7.49 -15.85 4.44
C GLU A 29 8.63 -15.31 3.55
N VAL A 30 8.42 -14.16 2.92
CA VAL A 30 9.38 -13.54 1.99
C VAL A 30 10.43 -12.69 2.73
N PHE A 31 10.01 -11.96 3.76
CA PHE A 31 10.81 -10.94 4.42
C PHE A 31 11.22 -11.29 5.86
N GLY A 32 10.63 -12.32 6.45
CA GLY A 32 10.80 -12.65 7.87
C GLY A 32 10.02 -11.70 8.79
N GLU A 33 10.36 -11.72 10.09
CA GLU A 33 9.71 -10.90 11.11
C GLU A 33 10.01 -9.39 10.98
N VAL A 34 11.17 -9.06 10.40
CA VAL A 34 11.63 -7.68 10.26
C VAL A 34 11.31 -7.16 8.87
N LEU A 35 10.26 -6.36 8.76
CA LEU A 35 9.89 -5.73 7.49
C LEU A 35 10.84 -4.59 7.13
N PRO A 36 11.13 -4.40 5.83
CA PRO A 36 11.72 -3.16 5.35
C PRO A 36 10.90 -1.97 5.83
N ARG A 37 11.56 -1.00 6.46
CA ARG A 37 10.91 0.24 6.89
C ARG A 37 10.94 1.21 5.73
N THR A 38 9.76 1.61 5.25
CA THR A 38 9.65 2.74 4.34
C THR A 38 10.01 4.01 5.10
N THR A 39 10.90 4.82 4.56
CA THR A 39 11.22 6.13 5.13
C THR A 39 10.16 7.15 4.71
N SER A 40 10.04 8.27 5.43
CA SER A 40 9.01 9.28 5.12
C SER A 40 9.19 9.91 3.74
N ASP A 41 10.41 9.91 3.19
CA ASP A 41 10.73 10.45 1.86
C ASP A 41 10.41 9.48 0.71
N GLU A 42 10.29 8.18 0.99
CA GLU A 42 9.89 7.15 0.02
C GLU A 42 8.38 7.08 -0.19
N VAL A 43 7.59 7.66 0.72
CA VAL A 43 6.14 7.85 0.55
C VAL A 43 5.93 8.97 -0.48
N ARG A 44 6.31 8.70 -1.73
CA ARG A 44 5.93 9.54 -2.85
C ARG A 44 4.41 9.42 -2.97
N ASP A 45 3.76 10.57 -3.08
CA ASP A 45 2.32 10.68 -3.24
C ASP A 45 1.80 9.63 -4.24
N ARG A 46 0.71 8.93 -3.86
CA ARG A 46 0.06 7.92 -4.71
C ARG A 46 -0.50 8.56 -5.99
N ASP A 47 -0.47 9.89 -6.10
CA ASP A 47 -0.73 10.65 -7.32
C ASP A 47 0.44 10.59 -8.30
N GLY A 48 0.90 9.38 -8.58
CA GLY A 48 1.92 9.03 -9.56
C GLY A 48 1.45 9.20 -11.01
N ARG A 49 0.90 10.36 -11.37
CA ARG A 49 0.89 10.81 -12.76
C ARG A 49 2.29 11.33 -13.11
N LEU A 50 3.33 10.52 -12.89
CA LEU A 50 4.55 10.65 -13.69
C LEU A 50 4.19 10.09 -15.07
N GLY A 51 3.43 10.87 -15.83
CA GLY A 51 3.16 10.57 -17.22
C GLY A 51 4.45 10.59 -18.03
N ASP A 52 4.38 10.11 -19.26
CA ASP A 52 5.50 10.16 -20.22
C ASP A 52 6.03 11.59 -20.43
N ASP A 53 5.33 12.63 -19.98
CA ASP A 53 5.69 14.03 -20.14
C ASP A 53 7.10 14.32 -19.60
N TRP A 54 7.42 13.84 -18.39
CA TRP A 54 8.77 13.95 -17.85
C TRP A 54 9.80 13.26 -18.78
N TRP A 55 9.49 12.08 -19.31
CA TRP A 55 10.39 11.36 -20.22
C TRP A 55 10.56 12.05 -21.58
N ARG A 56 9.49 12.67 -22.10
CA ARG A 56 9.50 13.40 -23.37
C ARG A 56 10.34 14.68 -23.28
N GLU A 57 10.30 15.35 -22.14
CA GLU A 57 11.13 16.53 -21.84
C GLU A 57 12.63 16.21 -21.72
N GLN A 58 12.97 14.97 -21.38
CA GLN A 58 14.37 14.52 -21.24
C GLN A 58 15.00 14.02 -22.54
N ARG A 59 14.30 14.08 -23.69
CA ARG A 59 14.86 13.61 -24.97
C ARG A 59 15.97 14.54 -25.47
N PRO A 60 17.20 14.02 -25.73
CA PRO A 60 18.29 14.83 -26.28
C PRO A 60 17.93 15.47 -27.63
N PRO A 61 18.42 16.69 -27.92
CA PRO A 61 18.02 17.49 -29.08
C PRO A 61 18.49 16.96 -30.44
N HIS A 62 19.28 15.88 -30.47
CA HIS A 62 19.89 15.34 -31.70
C HIS A 62 19.33 13.98 -32.13
N HIS A 63 18.09 13.65 -31.74
CA HIS A 63 17.34 12.55 -32.33
C HIS A 63 16.37 13.08 -33.39
N GLY A 64 16.93 13.36 -34.57
CA GLY A 64 16.23 13.38 -35.85
C GLY A 64 16.66 12.18 -36.67
#